data_AF-A0AAJ7IZC3-F1
#
_entry.id   AF-A0AAJ7IZC3-F1
#
_cell.length_a   1.000
_cell.length_b   1.000
_cell.length_c   1.000
_cell.angle_alpha   90.00
_cell.angle_beta   90.00
_cell.angle_gamma   90.00
#
_symmetry.space_group_name_H-M   'P 1'
#
loop_
_entity.id
_entity.type
_entity.pdbx_description
1 polymer ?
#
loop_
_entity_poly.entity_id
_entity_poly.type
_entity_poly.pdbx_seq_one_letter_code
_entity_poly.pdbx_strand_id
1 'polypeptide(L)'
;MNLTYRIQFPSERIVKELKIDGIDAICKPEDVHLAFLYTNIYDSHRLIIKIHEALQYLKPGQGLILTGYTLLTHFSNELLYLIGCAFDYVNIRVHNDVGLIITLEHYNYNDEVLKYLNEIKRASWIAQEQRSTILEIFHPLILYEGCELCRTSDFNHWIIKTYVRSALDLLKRYKFLFNTK
;
A
#
# COMPACT_ATOMS: atom_id res chain seq x y z
N MET A 1 24.89 -3.24 -8.64
CA MET A 1 24.18 -4.34 -7.95
C MET A 1 23.01 -4.76 -8.83
N ASN A 2 23.11 -5.94 -9.48
CA ASN A 2 22.13 -6.38 -10.47
C ASN A 2 21.00 -7.12 -9.74
N LEU A 3 19.99 -6.37 -9.31
CA LEU A 3 18.84 -6.94 -8.61
C LEU A 3 17.83 -7.45 -9.64
N THR A 4 17.83 -8.75 -9.88
CA THR A 4 16.86 -9.49 -10.70
C THR A 4 15.54 -9.64 -9.95
N TYR A 5 14.85 -8.54 -9.74
CA TYR A 5 13.51 -8.54 -9.16
C TYR A 5 12.48 -8.61 -10.28
N ARG A 6 11.67 -9.69 -10.27
CA ARG A 6 10.48 -9.85 -11.11
C ARG A 6 9.29 -9.42 -10.28
N ILE A 7 8.91 -8.15 -10.33
CA ILE A 7 7.62 -7.75 -9.76
C ILE A 7 6.53 -8.09 -10.76
N GLN A 8 5.65 -9.00 -10.33
CA GLN A 8 4.33 -9.17 -10.92
C GLN A 8 3.34 -8.32 -10.11
N PHE A 9 2.29 -7.80 -10.75
CA PHE A 9 1.18 -7.24 -10.00
C PHE A 9 0.62 -8.34 -9.08
N PRO A 10 0.47 -8.11 -7.77
CA PRO A 10 -0.05 -9.12 -6.86
C PRO A 10 -1.41 -9.58 -7.33
N SER A 11 -1.48 -10.84 -7.74
CA SER A 11 -2.73 -11.52 -8.05
C SER A 11 -3.42 -11.95 -6.77
N GLU A 12 -4.75 -12.16 -6.84
CA GLU A 12 -5.52 -12.70 -5.72
C GLU A 12 -4.94 -14.01 -5.18
N ARG A 13 -4.37 -14.83 -6.07
CA ARG A 13 -3.75 -16.10 -5.72
C ARG A 13 -2.49 -15.90 -4.90
N ILE A 14 -1.57 -15.07 -5.38
CA ILE A 14 -0.29 -14.76 -4.72
C ILE A 14 -0.50 -14.13 -3.35
N VAL A 15 -1.45 -13.20 -3.24
CA VAL A 15 -1.79 -12.55 -1.97
C VAL A 15 -2.35 -13.53 -0.94
N LYS A 16 -3.16 -14.50 -1.38
CA LYS A 16 -3.69 -15.56 -0.51
C LYS A 16 -2.62 -16.59 -0.13
N GLU A 17 -1.73 -16.94 -1.05
CA GLU A 17 -0.62 -17.89 -0.86
C GLU A 17 0.48 -17.31 0.06
N LEU A 18 0.75 -16.00 0.00
CA LEU A 18 1.77 -15.36 0.86
C LEU A 18 1.40 -15.27 2.34
N LYS A 19 0.12 -15.47 2.68
CA LYS A 19 -0.31 -15.68 4.07
C LYS A 19 0.21 -16.99 4.68
N ILE A 20 0.87 -17.85 3.89
CA ILE A 20 1.20 -19.22 4.28
C ILE A 20 2.72 -19.46 4.39
N ASP A 21 3.57 -18.75 3.61
CA ASP A 21 5.00 -19.13 3.52
C ASP A 21 6.03 -17.98 3.60
N GLY A 22 5.64 -16.70 3.53
CA GLY A 22 6.60 -15.57 3.44
C GLY A 22 6.44 -14.44 4.46
N ILE A 23 5.24 -14.30 5.04
CA ILE A 23 4.89 -13.22 5.97
C ILE A 23 5.05 -13.67 7.44
N ASP A 24 4.96 -14.97 7.70
CA ASP A 24 4.98 -15.56 9.06
C ASP A 24 6.31 -15.39 9.81
N ALA A 25 7.41 -15.10 9.10
CA ALA A 25 8.69 -14.77 9.74
C ALA A 25 8.75 -13.32 10.29
N ILE A 26 7.80 -12.46 9.92
CA ILE A 26 7.79 -11.02 10.23
C ILE A 26 6.62 -10.68 11.16
N CYS A 27 5.56 -11.49 11.18
CA CYS A 27 4.30 -11.15 11.85
C CYS A 27 4.08 -11.92 13.15
N LYS A 28 3.48 -11.25 14.13
CA LYS A 28 2.93 -11.92 15.29
C LYS A 28 1.55 -12.50 14.94
N PRO A 29 1.13 -13.64 15.51
CA PRO A 29 -0.17 -14.27 15.22
C PRO A 29 -1.37 -13.33 15.42
N GLU A 30 -1.25 -12.37 16.32
CA GLU A 30 -2.26 -11.37 16.66
C GLU A 30 -2.29 -10.17 15.72
N ASP A 31 -1.36 -10.02 14.77
CA ASP A 31 -1.33 -8.86 13.88
C ASP A 31 -2.43 -8.91 12.82
N VAL A 32 -2.96 -7.73 12.47
CA VAL A 32 -3.99 -7.60 11.45
C VAL A 32 -3.35 -7.50 10.08
N HIS A 33 -3.76 -8.34 9.13
CA HIS A 33 -3.20 -8.35 7.78
C HIS A 33 -4.22 -7.91 6.74
N LEU A 34 -3.94 -6.77 6.10
CA LEU A 34 -4.68 -6.25 4.96
C LEU A 34 -3.92 -6.49 3.66
N ALA A 35 -4.66 -6.94 2.66
CA ALA A 35 -4.15 -7.10 1.32
C ALA A 35 -4.85 -6.20 0.30
N PHE A 36 -4.03 -5.63 -0.56
CA PHE A 36 -4.41 -4.74 -1.64
C PHE A 36 -3.99 -5.36 -2.96
N LEU A 37 -4.94 -5.39 -3.90
CA LEU A 37 -4.74 -5.91 -5.23
C LEU A 37 -4.63 -4.74 -6.17
N TYR A 38 -3.65 -4.78 -7.07
CA TYR A 38 -3.59 -3.78 -8.13
C TYR A 38 -4.64 -4.15 -9.17
N THR A 39 -5.69 -3.33 -9.23
CA THR A 39 -6.70 -3.37 -10.28
C THR A 39 -6.42 -2.24 -11.27
N ASN A 40 -7.05 -2.31 -12.45
CA ASN A 40 -7.03 -1.23 -13.43
C ASN A 40 -7.91 -0.03 -13.02
N ILE A 41 -8.60 -0.10 -11.89
CA ILE A 41 -9.49 0.92 -11.37
C ILE A 41 -8.95 1.37 -10.02
N TYR A 42 -8.52 2.64 -9.95
CA TYR A 42 -8.17 3.24 -8.67
C TYR A 42 -9.43 3.52 -7.84
N ASP A 43 -9.50 2.92 -6.66
CA ASP A 43 -10.65 3.03 -5.75
C ASP A 43 -10.16 3.42 -4.35
N SER A 44 -10.00 4.74 -4.13
CA SER A 44 -9.61 5.27 -2.81
C SER A 44 -10.67 5.01 -1.75
N HIS A 45 -11.96 4.94 -2.12
CA HIS A 45 -13.04 4.69 -1.17
C HIS A 45 -12.90 3.31 -0.52
N ARG A 46 -12.68 2.26 -1.32
CA ARG A 46 -12.42 0.91 -0.82
C ARG A 46 -11.17 0.84 0.05
N LEU A 47 -10.14 1.61 -0.30
CA LEU A 47 -8.91 1.69 0.47
C LEU A 47 -9.17 2.33 1.86
N ILE A 48 -9.91 3.44 1.90
CA ILE A 48 -10.33 4.13 3.13
C ILE A 48 -11.11 3.18 4.04
N ILE A 49 -12.13 2.49 3.50
CA ILE A 49 -12.97 1.59 4.30
C ILE A 49 -12.13 0.48 4.92
N LYS A 50 -11.30 -0.21 4.13
CA LYS A 50 -10.47 -1.32 4.62
C LYS A 50 -9.55 -0.90 5.77
N ILE A 51 -8.88 0.24 5.62
CA ILE A 51 -7.96 0.75 6.64
C ILE A 51 -8.71 1.21 7.87
N HIS A 52 -9.82 1.95 7.69
CA HIS A 52 -10.66 2.42 8.78
C HIS A 52 -11.20 1.26 9.62
N GLU A 53 -11.78 0.25 8.97
CA GLU A 53 -12.32 -0.93 9.66
C GLU A 53 -11.23 -1.68 10.43
N ALA A 54 -10.04 -1.87 9.84
CA ALA A 54 -8.94 -2.51 10.53
C ALA A 54 -8.52 -1.73 11.79
N LEU A 55 -8.33 -0.41 11.67
CA LEU A 55 -7.89 0.44 12.78
C LEU A 55 -8.91 0.52 13.91
N GLN A 56 -10.21 0.42 13.61
CA GLN A 56 -11.27 0.40 14.63
C GLN A 56 -11.22 -0.84 15.54
N TYR A 57 -10.73 -1.97 15.05
CA TYR A 57 -10.69 -3.23 15.80
C TYR A 57 -9.29 -3.62 16.30
N LEU A 58 -8.28 -2.83 15.96
CA LEU A 58 -6.90 -3.00 16.44
C LEU A 58 -6.83 -2.73 17.95
N LYS A 59 -6.24 -3.68 18.68
CA LYS A 59 -5.95 -3.56 20.11
C LYS A 59 -4.56 -2.94 20.31
N PRO A 60 -4.35 -2.18 21.40
CA PRO A 60 -3.03 -1.65 21.73
C PRO A 60 -1.96 -2.75 21.72
N GLY A 61 -0.81 -2.45 21.11
CA GLY A 61 0.34 -3.35 20.96
C GLY A 61 0.31 -4.26 19.73
N GLN A 62 -0.82 -4.45 19.06
CA GLN A 62 -0.91 -5.23 17.82
C GLN A 62 -0.28 -4.48 16.63
N GLY A 63 0.18 -5.21 15.61
CA GLY A 63 0.63 -4.67 14.35
C GLY A 63 -0.44 -4.69 13.25
N LEU A 64 -0.21 -3.88 12.22
CA LEU A 64 -0.98 -3.85 10.98
C LEU A 64 -0.03 -4.06 9.80
N ILE A 65 -0.28 -5.09 9.00
CA ILE A 65 0.50 -5.39 7.80
C ILE A 65 -0.32 -5.07 6.56
N LEU A 66 0.28 -4.29 5.66
CA LEU A 66 -0.30 -3.92 4.36
C LEU A 66 0.53 -4.58 3.26
N THR A 67 -0.06 -5.54 2.55
CA THR A 67 0.55 -6.18 1.38
C THR A 67 -0.05 -5.64 0.10
N GLY A 68 0.79 -5.36 -0.90
CA GLY A 68 0.34 -4.80 -2.17
C GLY A 68 -0.16 -3.36 -2.07
N TYR A 69 0.08 -2.69 -0.93
CA TYR A 69 -0.21 -1.27 -0.77
C TYR A 69 0.69 -0.47 -1.71
N THR A 70 0.09 0.50 -2.42
CA THR A 70 0.82 1.33 -3.38
C THR A 70 1.14 2.68 -2.76
N LEU A 71 2.37 3.17 -2.96
CA LEU A 71 2.77 4.52 -2.58
C LEU A 71 2.78 5.47 -3.79
N LEU A 72 2.19 5.08 -4.91
CA LEU A 72 2.24 5.85 -6.16
C LEU A 72 1.33 7.08 -6.18
N THR A 73 0.32 7.17 -5.31
CA THR A 73 -0.61 8.31 -5.26
C THR A 73 -0.38 9.15 -4.01
N HIS A 74 -0.60 10.47 -4.13
CA HIS A 74 -0.55 11.41 -3.00
C HIS A 74 -1.42 10.93 -1.84
N PHE A 75 -2.71 10.68 -2.13
CA PHE A 75 -3.65 10.05 -1.20
C PHE A 75 -3.10 8.83 -0.44
N SER A 76 -2.43 7.87 -1.12
CA SER A 76 -1.95 6.67 -0.44
C SER A 76 -0.76 6.98 0.49
N ASN A 77 0.09 7.94 0.13
CA ASN A 77 1.15 8.39 1.03
C ASN A 77 0.58 9.13 2.24
N GLU A 78 -0.40 10.00 2.02
CA GLU A 78 -1.07 10.78 3.07
C GLU A 78 -1.83 9.88 4.04
N LEU A 79 -2.54 8.88 3.53
CA LEU A 79 -3.25 7.95 4.37
C LEU A 79 -2.29 7.08 5.17
N LEU A 80 -1.20 6.60 4.57
CA LEU A 80 -0.16 5.86 5.30
C LEU A 80 0.46 6.72 6.40
N TYR A 81 0.76 7.98 6.11
CA TYR A 81 1.27 8.92 7.10
C TYR A 81 0.30 9.10 8.27
N LEU A 82 -0.97 9.39 7.98
CA LEU A 82 -2.01 9.57 8.99
C LEU A 82 -2.12 8.36 9.92
N ILE A 83 -2.20 7.14 9.35
CA ILE A 83 -2.31 5.95 10.19
C ILE A 83 -1.00 5.64 10.90
N GLY A 84 0.15 5.96 10.30
CA GLY A 84 1.47 5.78 10.89
C GLY A 84 1.63 6.53 12.22
N CYS A 85 0.95 7.67 12.39
CA CYS A 85 0.91 8.42 13.64
C CYS A 85 0.25 7.67 14.82
N ALA A 86 -0.41 6.53 14.58
CA ALA A 86 -0.99 5.67 15.61
C ALA A 86 -0.13 4.43 15.90
N PHE A 87 1.11 4.36 15.40
CA PHE A 87 2.03 3.25 15.63
C PHE A 87 3.41 3.77 16.02
N ASP A 88 4.13 2.99 16.81
CA ASP A 88 5.48 3.38 17.22
C ASP A 88 6.48 3.27 16.05
N TYR A 89 6.26 2.31 15.14
CA TYR A 89 7.16 2.06 14.01
C TYR A 89 6.41 1.78 12.72
N VAL A 90 6.94 2.30 11.60
CA VAL A 90 6.51 1.96 10.25
C VAL A 90 7.72 1.46 9.47
N ASN A 91 7.65 0.22 8.98
CA ASN A 91 8.69 -0.42 8.20
C ASN A 91 8.18 -0.74 6.80
N ILE A 92 8.96 -0.39 5.77
CA ILE A 92 8.61 -0.64 4.37
C ILE A 92 9.66 -1.58 3.78
N ARG A 93 9.21 -2.73 3.29
CA ARG A 93 10.06 -3.72 2.63
C ARG A 93 9.55 -4.00 1.23
N VAL A 94 10.50 -4.23 0.34
CA VAL A 94 10.25 -4.66 -1.02
C VAL A 94 10.10 -6.17 -1.04
N HIS A 95 9.09 -6.65 -1.75
CA HIS A 95 8.84 -8.06 -2.00
C HIS A 95 8.60 -8.31 -3.49
N ASN A 96 9.20 -9.37 -4.03
CA ASN A 96 9.13 -9.68 -5.46
C ASN A 96 7.71 -9.91 -5.93
N ASP A 97 6.91 -10.66 -5.18
CA ASP A 97 5.60 -11.10 -5.69
C ASP A 97 4.44 -10.14 -5.38
N VAL A 98 4.63 -9.21 -4.43
CA VAL A 98 3.55 -8.28 -3.99
C VAL A 98 3.94 -6.81 -4.04
N GLY A 99 5.15 -6.48 -4.48
CA GLY A 99 5.65 -5.11 -4.54
C GLY A 99 6.10 -4.63 -3.16
N LEU A 100 5.21 -4.00 -2.38
CA LEU A 100 5.52 -3.51 -1.04
C LEU A 100 4.82 -4.34 0.03
N ILE A 101 5.55 -4.58 1.11
CA ILE A 101 5.03 -5.03 2.40
C ILE A 101 5.33 -3.90 3.39
N ILE A 102 4.27 -3.31 3.95
CA ILE A 102 4.38 -2.25 4.94
C ILE A 102 3.90 -2.81 6.27
N THR A 103 4.76 -2.75 7.28
CA THR A 103 4.45 -3.19 8.64
C THR A 103 4.36 -1.98 9.54
N LEU A 104 3.21 -1.77 10.16
CA LEU A 104 3.02 -0.80 11.23
C LEU A 104 2.99 -1.57 12.55
N GLU A 105 3.95 -1.29 13.45
CA GLU A 105 4.18 -2.09 14.65
C GLU A 105 3.82 -1.33 15.92
N HIS A 106 3.31 -2.06 16.91
CA HIS A 106 2.92 -1.55 18.22
C HIS A 106 1.88 -0.41 18.10
N TYR A 107 0.66 -0.79 17.73
CA TYR A 107 -0.46 0.13 17.69
C TYR A 107 -0.64 0.83 19.04
N ASN A 108 -0.59 2.16 19.02
CA ASN A 108 -0.87 3.01 20.15
C ASN A 108 -2.18 3.73 19.86
N TYR A 109 -3.20 3.45 20.68
CA TYR A 109 -4.53 4.01 20.48
C TYR A 109 -4.46 5.54 20.40
N ASN A 110 -4.96 6.09 19.29
CA ASN A 110 -4.93 7.52 19.02
C ASN A 110 -6.32 7.99 18.56
N ASP A 111 -7.04 8.67 19.46
CA ASP A 111 -8.36 9.26 19.20
C ASP A 111 -8.34 10.16 17.97
N GLU A 112 -7.35 11.06 17.88
CA GLU A 112 -7.29 12.06 16.83
C GLU A 112 -7.16 11.42 15.44
N VAL A 113 -6.30 10.40 15.32
CA VAL A 113 -6.17 9.63 14.07
C VAL A 113 -7.49 8.96 13.70
N LEU A 114 -8.18 8.34 14.66
CA LEU A 114 -9.48 7.71 14.43
C LEU A 114 -10.56 8.73 14.04
N LYS A 115 -10.55 9.92 14.63
CA LYS A 115 -11.45 11.03 14.28
C LYS A 115 -11.22 11.50 12.86
N TYR A 116 -9.97 11.74 12.45
CA TYR A 116 -9.64 12.10 11.07
C TYR A 116 -10.05 11.01 10.07
N LEU A 117 -9.81 9.73 10.39
CA LEU A 117 -10.24 8.63 9.54
C LEU A 117 -11.77 8.56 9.41
N ASN A 118 -12.52 8.85 10.47
CA ASN A 118 -13.98 8.93 10.41
C ASN A 118 -14.44 10.06 9.47
N GLU A 119 -13.79 11.23 9.51
CA GLU A 119 -14.07 12.35 8.62
C GLU A 119 -13.75 12.01 7.16
N ILE A 120 -12.59 11.42 6.89
CA ILE A 120 -12.19 10.96 5.55
C ILE A 120 -13.17 9.91 5.02
N LYS A 121 -13.61 8.96 5.86
CA LYS A 121 -14.62 7.97 5.48
C LYS A 121 -15.92 8.63 5.06
N ARG A 122 -16.43 9.61 5.83
CA ARG A 122 -17.63 10.38 5.48
C ARG A 122 -17.46 11.14 4.17
N ALA A 123 -16.34 11.84 4.00
CA ALA A 123 -16.03 12.54 2.74
C ALA A 123 -16.00 11.57 1.55
N SER A 124 -15.47 10.36 1.73
CA SER A 124 -15.38 9.37 0.65
C SER A 124 -16.75 8.86 0.23
N TRP A 125 -17.69 8.72 1.16
CA TRP A 125 -19.07 8.33 0.85
C TRP A 125 -19.75 9.40 0.00
N ILE A 126 -19.63 10.67 0.40
CA ILE A 126 -20.18 11.81 -0.36
C ILE A 126 -19.55 11.86 -1.77
N ALA A 127 -18.23 11.70 -1.87
CA ALA A 127 -17.55 11.68 -3.16
C ALA A 127 -18.06 10.54 -4.05
N GLN A 128 -18.27 9.35 -3.49
CA GLN A 128 -18.76 8.20 -4.24
C GLN A 128 -20.19 8.41 -4.77
N GLU A 129 -21.09 8.99 -3.98
CA GLU A 129 -22.44 9.38 -4.42
C GLU A 129 -22.40 10.34 -5.61
N GLN A 130 -21.39 11.22 -5.63
CA GLN A 130 -21.14 12.19 -6.70
C GLN A 130 -20.29 11.63 -7.85
N ARG A 131 -20.02 10.32 -7.89
CA ARG A 131 -19.13 9.67 -8.87
C ARG A 131 -17.73 10.32 -8.94
N SER A 132 -17.27 10.83 -7.81
CA SER A 132 -15.98 11.47 -7.61
C SER A 132 -15.11 10.62 -6.69
N THR A 133 -13.84 10.99 -6.54
CA THR A 133 -12.88 10.25 -5.71
C THR A 133 -12.03 11.21 -4.88
N ILE A 134 -11.56 10.75 -3.73
CA ILE A 134 -10.60 11.51 -2.93
C ILE A 134 -9.21 11.28 -3.52
N LEU A 135 -8.54 12.39 -3.86
CA LEU A 135 -7.17 12.40 -4.40
C LEU A 135 -6.13 12.87 -3.38
N GLU A 136 -6.58 13.59 -2.34
CA GLU A 136 -5.74 14.25 -1.35
C GLU A 136 -6.51 14.44 -0.03
N ILE A 137 -5.82 14.33 1.10
CA ILE A 137 -6.30 14.49 2.48
C ILE A 137 -5.66 15.74 3.11
N PHE A 138 -4.35 15.94 2.90
CA PHE A 138 -3.59 17.06 3.47
C PHE A 138 -2.97 17.87 2.35
N HIS A 139 -2.85 19.18 2.55
CA HIS A 139 -2.07 20.02 1.65
C HIS A 139 -0.63 19.48 1.53
N PRO A 140 0.00 19.43 0.35
CA PRO A 140 1.20 18.62 0.13
C PRO A 140 2.39 19.10 0.98
N LEU A 141 2.43 20.40 1.28
CA LEU A 141 3.44 21.01 2.15
C LEU A 141 3.51 20.35 3.54
N ILE A 142 2.36 19.96 4.12
CA ILE A 142 2.31 19.30 5.42
C ILE A 142 3.05 17.96 5.37
N LEU A 143 2.88 17.24 4.26
CA LEU A 143 3.57 15.97 4.06
C LEU A 143 5.08 16.19 3.85
N TYR A 144 5.48 17.14 3.03
CA TYR A 144 6.91 17.35 2.73
C TYR A 144 7.72 17.86 3.92
N GLU A 145 7.11 18.64 4.82
CA GLU A 145 7.78 19.20 6.00
C GLU A 145 7.76 18.24 7.21
N GLY A 146 6.69 17.45 7.36
CA GLY A 146 6.49 16.58 8.53
C GLY A 146 6.79 15.09 8.33
N CYS A 147 6.96 14.62 7.10
CA CYS A 147 6.97 13.19 6.80
C CYS A 147 8.26 12.73 6.12
N GLU A 148 9.10 11.97 6.84
CA GLU A 148 10.24 11.29 6.21
C GLU A 148 9.80 10.23 5.19
N LEU A 149 8.55 9.75 5.23
CA LEU A 149 8.00 8.89 4.17
C LEU A 149 7.88 9.63 2.84
N CYS A 150 7.96 10.96 2.76
CA CYS A 150 8.07 11.66 1.48
C CYS A 150 9.40 11.35 0.74
N ARG A 151 10.41 10.83 1.45
CA ARG A 151 11.62 10.28 0.81
C ARG A 151 11.37 8.91 0.15
N THR A 152 10.15 8.34 0.24
CA THR A 152 9.71 7.13 -0.48
C THR A 152 9.68 7.28 -2.01
N SER A 153 10.04 8.46 -2.54
CA SER A 153 10.32 8.63 -3.97
C SER A 153 11.22 7.52 -4.54
N ASP A 154 12.16 7.00 -3.75
CA ASP A 154 13.00 5.87 -4.15
C ASP A 154 12.22 4.56 -4.29
N PHE A 155 11.27 4.26 -3.40
CA PHE A 155 10.39 3.09 -3.53
C PHE A 155 9.45 3.24 -4.72
N ASN A 156 8.85 4.42 -4.90
CA ASN A 156 7.99 4.70 -6.06
C ASN A 156 8.75 4.55 -7.38
N HIS A 157 9.93 5.16 -7.46
CA HIS A 157 10.79 5.08 -8.63
C HIS A 157 11.24 3.65 -8.91
N TRP A 158 11.58 2.90 -7.86
CA TRP A 158 11.98 1.51 -7.97
C TRP A 158 10.83 0.61 -8.44
N ILE A 159 9.62 0.78 -7.89
CA ILE A 159 8.41 0.07 -8.32
C ILE A 159 8.13 0.35 -9.80
N ILE A 160 8.12 1.62 -10.21
CA ILE A 160 7.90 2.04 -11.60
C ILE A 160 8.97 1.44 -12.52
N LYS A 161 10.26 1.55 -12.17
CA LYS A 161 11.36 0.98 -12.96
C LYS A 161 11.20 -0.53 -13.14
N THR A 162 10.80 -1.23 -12.09
CA THR A 162 10.62 -2.67 -12.13
C THR A 162 9.43 -3.06 -13.00
N TYR A 163 8.32 -2.33 -12.90
CA TYR A 163 7.16 -2.51 -13.80
C TYR A 163 7.52 -2.27 -15.27
N VAL A 164 8.17 -1.15 -15.57
CA VAL A 164 8.58 -0.82 -16.95
C VAL A 164 9.50 -1.91 -17.50
N ARG A 165 10.46 -2.39 -16.70
CA ARG A 165 11.36 -3.48 -17.10
C ARG A 165 10.59 -4.78 -17.37
N SER A 166 9.68 -5.19 -16.48
CA SER A 166 8.83 -6.37 -16.68
C SER A 166 7.98 -6.27 -17.96
N ALA A 167 7.38 -5.11 -18.23
CA ALA A 167 6.59 -4.87 -19.43
C ALA A 167 7.46 -4.94 -20.70
N LEU A 168 8.65 -4.32 -20.69
CA LEU A 168 9.59 -4.37 -21.80
C LEU A 168 10.09 -5.80 -22.08
N ASP A 169 10.35 -6.60 -21.06
CA ASP A 169 10.77 -7.99 -21.21
C ASP A 169 9.66 -8.86 -21.79
N LEU A 170 8.40 -8.61 -21.39
CA LEU A 170 7.22 -9.23 -21.98
C LEU A 170 7.11 -8.89 -23.48
N LEU A 171 7.21 -7.61 -23.82
CA LEU A 171 7.16 -7.13 -25.21
C LEU A 171 8.29 -7.72 -26.06
N LYS A 172 9.51 -7.83 -25.53
CA LYS A 172 10.64 -8.49 -26.23
C LYS A 172 10.36 -9.96 -26.51
N ARG A 173 9.78 -10.69 -25.56
CA ARG A 173 9.37 -12.10 -25.75
C ARG A 173 8.32 -12.23 -26.83
N TYR A 174 7.30 -11.37 -26.83
CA TYR A 174 6.30 -11.33 -27.90
C TYR A 174 6.93 -11.00 -29.25
N LYS A 175 7.82 -10.02 -29.33
CA LYS A 175 8.53 -9.67 -30.56
C LYS A 175 9.40 -10.81 -31.09
N PHE A 176 10.00 -11.61 -30.20
CA PHE A 176 10.74 -12.83 -30.56
C PHE A 176 9.82 -13.93 -31.10
N LEU A 177 8.61 -14.08 -30.54
CA LEU A 177 7.61 -15.06 -30.99
C LEU A 177 7.00 -14.72 -32.35
N PHE A 178 6.98 -13.44 -32.74
CA PHE A 178 6.44 -12.98 -34.04
C PHE A 178 7.50 -12.80 -35.14
N ASN A 179 8.80 -12.81 -34.81
CA ASN A 179 9.91 -12.72 -35.78
C ASN A 179 10.48 -14.09 -36.20
N THR A 180 9.88 -15.19 -35.76
CA THR A 180 10.23 -16.57 -36.16
C THR A 180 9.29 -17.16 -37.22
N LYS A 181 8.74 -16.33 -38.11
CA LYS A 181 8.05 -16.78 -39.33
C LYS A 181 8.82 -16.33 -40.56
#